data_AF-A0A7V9HYF2-F1
#
_entry.id   AF-A0A7V9HYF2-F1
#
_cell.length_a   1.000
_cell.length_b   1.000
_cell.length_c   1.000
_cell.angle_alpha   90.00
_cell.angle_beta   90.00
_cell.angle_gamma   90.00
#
_symmetry.space_group_name_H-M   'P 1'
#
loop_
_entity.id
_entity.type
_entity.pdbx_description
1 polymer ?
#
loop_
_entity_poly.entity_id
_entity_poly.type
_entity_poly.pdbx_seq_one_letter_code
_entity_poly.pdbx_strand_id
1 'polypeptide(L)' 'MKDCYRCPQGEELNFRFETVESNRQIRYYATAKCRGCLIKERCTTNKEGRRITRWADEKLLEEMARRARPELMMAF' A
#
# COMPACT_ATOMS: atom_id res chain seq x y z
N MET A 1 -12.10 -5.91 -10.57
CA MET A 1 -12.04 -5.32 -9.20
C MET A 1 -11.18 -4.07 -9.28
N LYS A 2 -11.66 -2.93 -8.77
CA LYS A 2 -10.90 -1.67 -8.76
C LYS A 2 -9.95 -1.69 -7.56
N ASP A 3 -8.68 -1.44 -7.80
CA ASP A 3 -7.65 -1.40 -6.77
C ASP A 3 -7.67 -0.03 -6.07
N CYS A 4 -8.51 0.09 -5.05
CA CYS A 4 -8.70 1.31 -4.26
C CYS A 4 -8.80 1.00 -2.76
N TYR A 5 -8.41 1.98 -1.96
CA TYR A 5 -8.55 1.93 -0.50
C TYR A 5 -9.57 2.99 -0.05
N ARG A 6 -10.22 2.78 1.08
CA ARG A 6 -11.08 3.80 1.69
C ARG A 6 -10.47 4.38 2.94
N CYS A 7 -10.59 5.69 3.10
CA CYS A 7 -10.23 6.36 4.34
C CYS A 7 -11.34 6.21 5.40
N PRO A 8 -11.09 6.53 6.68
CA PRO A 8 -12.11 6.50 7.73
C PRO A 8 -13.33 7.40 7.48
N GLN A 9 -13.18 8.42 6.63
CA GLN A 9 -14.29 9.28 6.18
C GLN A 9 -15.06 8.72 4.98
N GLY A 10 -14.70 7.55 4.47
CA GLY A 10 -15.37 6.90 3.34
C GLY A 10 -14.83 7.30 1.96
N GLU A 11 -13.94 8.29 1.87
CA GLU A 11 -13.34 8.71 0.59
C GLU A 11 -12.38 7.65 0.02
N GLU A 12 -12.39 7.48 -1.30
CA GLU A 12 -11.52 6.54 -2.00
C GLU A 12 -10.12 7.14 -2.26
N LEU A 13 -9.10 6.38 -1.89
CA LEU A 13 -7.71 6.53 -2.33
C LEU A 13 -7.52 5.66 -3.57
N ASN A 14 -7.22 6.32 -4.68
CA ASN A 14 -6.99 5.65 -5.95
C ASN A 14 -5.49 5.42 -6.16
N PHE A 15 -5.17 4.39 -6.94
CA PHE A 15 -3.82 4.16 -7.41
C PHE A 15 -3.27 5.40 -8.11
N ARG A 16 -2.02 5.75 -7.80
CA ARG A 16 -1.31 6.88 -8.39
C ARG A 16 -0.21 6.41 -9.31
N PHE A 17 0.72 5.63 -8.77
CA PHE A 17 1.85 5.09 -9.49
C PHE A 17 2.43 3.90 -8.74
N GLU A 18 3.23 3.12 -9.46
CA GLU A 18 4.04 2.04 -8.94
C GLU A 18 5.51 2.36 -9.18
N THR A 19 6.37 2.02 -8.24
CA THR A 19 7.83 2.14 -8.39
C THR A 19 8.51 0.95 -7.74
N VAL A 20 9.76 0.71 -8.11
CA VAL A 20 10.59 -0.32 -7.50
C VAL A 20 11.49 0.35 -6.47
N GLU A 21 11.29 0.02 -5.20
CA GLU A 21 12.16 0.47 -4.12
C GLU A 21 12.74 -0.74 -3.41
N SER A 22 14.06 -0.72 -3.15
CA SER A 22 14.75 -1.82 -2.45
C SER A 22 14.44 -3.20 -3.04
N ASN A 23 14.41 -3.30 -4.38
CA ASN A 23 14.09 -4.53 -5.12
C ASN A 23 12.68 -5.08 -4.88
N ARG A 24 11.71 -4.22 -4.51
CA ARG A 24 10.30 -4.57 -4.31
C ARG A 24 9.41 -3.61 -5.09
N GLN A 25 8.37 -4.13 -5.75
CA GLN A 25 7.36 -3.26 -6.36
C GLN A 25 6.47 -2.67 -5.26
N ILE A 26 6.34 -1.35 -5.28
CA ILE A 26 5.55 -0.58 -4.33
C ILE A 26 4.51 0.24 -5.08
N ARG A 27 3.25 0.07 -4.70
CA ARG A 27 2.11 0.84 -5.18
C ARG A 27 1.74 1.94 -4.22
N TYR A 28 1.49 3.12 -4.77
CA TYR A 28 1.11 4.32 -4.05
C TYR A 28 -0.35 4.68 -4.33
N TYR A 29 -1.09 4.94 -3.26
CA TYR A 29 -2.50 5.32 -3.31
C TYR A 29 -2.69 6.64 -2.56
N ALA A 30 -3.44 7.55 -3.16
CA ALA A 30 -3.72 8.85 -2.55
C ALA A 30 -5.07 9.39 -3.01
N THR A 31 -5.56 10.40 -2.30
CA THR A 31 -6.76 11.15 -2.68
C THR A 31 -6.54 12.66 -2.52
N ALA A 32 -7.05 13.45 -3.46
CA ALA A 32 -7.03 14.91 -3.36
C ALA A 32 -8.08 15.45 -2.36
N LYS A 33 -9.04 14.60 -1.98
CA LYS A 33 -10.14 14.93 -1.06
C LYS A 33 -9.65 15.27 0.35
N CYS A 34 -8.41 14.88 0.68
CA CYS A 34 -7.77 15.28 1.93
C CYS A 34 -7.59 16.79 2.10
N ARG A 35 -7.62 17.61 1.03
CA ARG A 35 -7.45 19.07 1.15
C ARG A 35 -8.58 19.75 1.95
N GLY A 36 -9.80 19.21 1.89
CA GLY A 36 -10.98 19.72 2.61
C GLY A 36 -11.48 18.79 3.72
N CYS A 37 -10.64 17.84 4.15
CA CYS A 37 -11.02 16.82 5.13
C CYS A 37 -11.04 17.39 6.56
N LEU A 38 -12.21 17.33 7.21
CA LEU A 38 -12.41 17.86 8.58
C LEU A 38 -11.58 17.16 9.65
N ILE A 39 -11.24 15.88 9.43
CA ILE A 39 -10.46 15.07 10.37
C ILE A 39 -9.01 14.88 9.92
N LYS A 40 -8.53 15.65 8.94
CA LYS A 40 -7.21 15.44 8.31
C LYS A 40 -6.10 15.29 9.34
N GLU A 41 -6.03 16.22 10.30
CA GLU A 41 -5.04 16.24 11.38
C GLU A 41 -5.05 14.98 12.25
N ARG A 42 -6.20 14.30 12.39
CA ARG A 42 -6.33 13.02 13.11
C ARG A 42 -6.19 11.80 12.21
N CYS A 43 -6.36 11.96 10.90
CA CYS A 43 -6.40 10.89 9.91
C CYS A 43 -5.03 10.57 9.31
N THR A 44 -4.15 11.57 9.22
CA THR A 44 -2.80 11.48 8.64
C THR A 44 -1.93 12.60 9.19
N THR A 45 -0.66 12.32 9.45
CA THR A 45 0.34 13.35 9.81
C THR A 45 0.91 14.06 8.59
N ASN A 46 0.64 13.57 7.38
CA ASN A 46 1.15 14.15 6.14
C ASN A 46 0.33 15.38 5.71
N LYS A 47 1.01 16.51 5.53
CA LYS A 47 0.44 17.80 5.07
C LYS A 47 -0.25 17.69 3.70
N GLU A 48 0.19 16.80 2.82
CA GLU A 48 -0.43 16.62 1.50
C GLU A 48 -1.68 15.72 1.54
N GLY A 49 -1.93 15.02 2.66
CA GLY A 49 -3.07 14.14 2.82
C GLY A 49 -2.70 12.69 3.05
N ARG A 50 -3.72 11.82 3.13
CA ARG A 50 -3.54 10.40 3.43
C ARG A 50 -2.93 9.72 2.21
N ARG A 51 -1.82 9.01 2.43
CA ARG A 51 -1.18 8.15 1.44
C ARG A 51 -1.12 6.73 1.99
N ILE A 52 -1.41 5.76 1.14
CA ILE A 52 -1.24 4.35 1.46
C ILE A 52 -0.20 3.81 0.49
N THR A 53 0.77 3.09 1.04
CA THR A 53 1.86 2.47 0.29
C THR A 53 1.79 0.98 0.55
N ARG A 54 1.78 0.16 -0.51
CA ARG A 54 1.62 -1.29 -0.43
C ARG A 54 2.57 -1.99 -1.37
N TRP A 55 3.04 -3.16 -0.99
CA TRP A 55 3.85 -4.00 -1.88
C TRP A 55 2.93 -4.63 -2.93
N ALA A 56 3.29 -4.52 -4.20
CA ALA A 56 2.53 -5.15 -5.28
C ALA A 56 2.68 -6.69 -5.25
N ASP A 57 3.83 -7.16 -4.77
CA ASP A 57 4.28 -8.55 -4.85
C ASP A 57 4.00 -9.39 -3.59
N GLU A 58 3.18 -8.94 -2.64
CA GLU A 58 2.87 -9.75 -1.45
C GLU A 58 2.38 -11.16 -1.83
N LYS A 59 1.56 -11.25 -2.89
CA LYS A 59 1.12 -12.54 -3.45
C LYS A 59 2.23 -13.36 -4.10
N LEU A 60 3.21 -12.71 -4.72
CA LEU A 60 4.33 -13.40 -5.36
C LEU A 60 5.26 -14.00 -4.29
N LEU A 61 5.50 -13.27 -3.19
CA LEU A 61 6.24 -13.78 -2.04
C LEU A 61 5.50 -14.94 -1.36
N GLU A 62 4.18 -14.85 -1.18
CA GLU A 62 3.38 -15.96 -0.64
C GLU A 62 3.37 -17.18 -1.57
N GLU A 63 3.30 -16.98 -2.90
CA GLU A 63 3.33 -18.06 -3.87
C GLU A 63 4.72 -18.70 -3.98
N MET A 64 5.79 -17.90 -3.89
CA MET A 64 7.16 -18.39 -3.77
C MET A 64 7.35 -19.16 -2.47
N ALA A 65 6.87 -18.65 -1.33
CA ALA A 65 6.93 -19.35 -0.04
C ALA A 65 6.13 -20.67 -0.08
N ARG A 66 5.00 -20.70 -0.78
CA ARG A 66 4.20 -21.93 -0.96
C ARG A 66 4.88 -22.96 -1.87
N ARG A 67 5.70 -22.52 -2.83
CA ARG A 67 6.47 -23.40 -3.73
C ARG A 67 7.84 -23.80 -3.17
N ALA A 68 8.43 -22.98 -2.29
CA ALA A 68 9.68 -23.30 -1.63
C ALA A 68 9.42 -24.42 -0.62
N ARG A 69 10.08 -25.57 -0.82
CA ARG A 69 10.08 -26.66 0.16
C ARG A 69 10.59 -26.10 1.51
N PRO A 70 9.99 -26.49 2.65
CA PRO A 70 10.26 -25.90 3.98
C PRO A 70 11.71 -26.04 4.49
N GLU A 71 12.58 -26.70 3.73
CA GLU A 71 13.92 -27.13 4.13
C GLU A 71 14.98 -26.02 3.95
N LEU A 72 14.66 -24.95 3.20
CA LEU A 72 15.57 -23.82 2.90
C LEU A 72 15.28 -22.56 3.73
N MET A 73 14.27 -22.56 4.60
CA MET A 73 13.89 -21.40 5.43
C MET A 73 14.56 -21.40 6.82
N MET A 74 15.62 -22.20 7.00
CA MET A 74 16.48 -22.19 8.19
C MET A 74 17.95 -21.99 7.82
N ALA A 75 18.26 -20.88 7.16
CA ALA A 75 19.61 -20.34 7.18
C ALA A 75 19.47 -18.85 7.48
N PHE A 76 19.57 -18.53 8.77
CA PHE A 76 19.79 -17.17 9.26
C PHE A 76 21.20 -16.71 8.91
#